data_AF-A0AA41VYH3-F1
#
_entry.id   AF-A0AA41VYH3-F1
#
_cell.length_a   1.000
_cell.length_b   1.000
_cell.length_c   1.000
_cell.angle_alpha   90.00
_cell.angle_beta   90.00
_cell.angle_gamma   90.00
#
_symmetry.space_group_name_H-M   'P 1'
#
loop_
_entity.id
_entity.type
_entity.pdbx_description
1 polymer ?
#
loop_
_entity_poly.entity_id
_entity_poly.type
_entity_poly.pdbx_seq_one_letter_code
_entity_poly.pdbx_strand_id
1 'polypeptide(L)'
;MEHRTKLAQELKLADAVVLTYACDQPASLDRLSTFWLSELRRLEVKVPVIVVGCKLDAREDTQVSLEQVMSPIMQQFREIETCIECSARSLIQVPEVFYYAQKAVLHPTAPLFDQETQTLKPRCVRALKRIFILCDEDRDGALSDRELNDFQ
;
A
#
# COMPACT_ATOMS: atom_id res chain seq x y z
N MET A 1 -29.15 5.77 -10.27
CA MET A 1 -28.82 4.44 -9.71
C MET A 1 -27.79 3.70 -10.57
N GLU A 2 -27.86 3.78 -11.90
CA GLU A 2 -26.93 3.08 -12.82
C GLU A 2 -25.44 3.35 -12.56
N HIS A 3 -25.04 4.60 -12.30
CA HIS A 3 -23.64 4.93 -12.03
C HIS A 3 -23.06 4.22 -10.79
N ARG A 4 -23.87 3.98 -9.75
CA ARG A 4 -23.42 3.26 -8.55
C ARG A 4 -23.25 1.77 -8.82
N THR A 5 -24.15 1.19 -9.59
CA THR A 5 -24.06 -0.22 -10.00
C THR A 5 -22.83 -0.46 -10.86
N LYS A 6 -22.59 0.42 -11.85
CA LYS A 6 -21.42 0.35 -12.72
C LYS A 6 -20.11 0.49 -11.92
N LEU A 7 -20.03 1.49 -11.04
CA LEU A 7 -18.87 1.67 -10.16
C LEU A 7 -18.60 0.44 -9.30
N ALA A 8 -19.63 -0.13 -8.68
CA ALA A 8 -19.47 -1.33 -7.86
C ALA A 8 -18.99 -2.55 -8.66
N GLN A 9 -19.41 -2.67 -9.93
CA GLN A 9 -18.91 -3.71 -10.82
C GLN A 9 -17.44 -3.48 -11.20
N GLU A 10 -17.08 -2.25 -11.57
CA GLU A 10 -15.68 -1.90 -11.91
C GLU A 10 -14.75 -2.14 -10.73
N LEU A 11 -15.15 -1.75 -9.51
CA LEU A 11 -14.37 -1.97 -8.30
C LEU A 11 -14.19 -3.47 -7.95
N LYS A 12 -15.16 -4.31 -8.28
CA LYS A 12 -15.07 -5.77 -8.06
C LYS A 12 -14.21 -6.48 -9.10
N LEU A 13 -14.05 -5.89 -10.28
CA LEU A 13 -13.23 -6.42 -11.37
C LEU A 13 -11.80 -5.85 -11.38
N ALA A 14 -11.55 -4.78 -10.63
CA ALA A 14 -10.25 -4.15 -10.55
C ALA A 14 -9.22 -5.02 -9.82
N ASP A 15 -7.97 -5.00 -10.28
CA ASP A 15 -6.83 -5.64 -9.61
C ASP A 15 -6.20 -4.75 -8.52
N ALA A 16 -6.39 -3.43 -8.62
CA ALA A 16 -5.98 -2.43 -7.64
C ALA A 16 -6.88 -1.19 -7.74
N VAL A 17 -6.99 -0.44 -6.64
CA VAL A 17 -7.75 0.83 -6.61
C VAL A 17 -6.81 1.98 -6.30
N VAL A 18 -6.78 2.97 -7.19
CA VAL A 18 -6.13 4.26 -6.92
C VAL A 18 -7.19 5.22 -6.38
N LEU A 19 -7.13 5.53 -5.09
CA LEU A 19 -8.08 6.41 -4.42
C LEU A 19 -7.46 7.79 -4.22
N THR A 20 -8.04 8.80 -4.87
CA THR A 20 -7.47 10.15 -4.91
C THR A 20 -8.16 11.11 -3.96
N TYR A 21 -7.38 12.03 -3.39
CA TYR A 21 -7.84 13.29 -2.80
C TYR A 21 -7.02 14.44 -3.40
N ALA A 22 -7.38 15.69 -3.13
CA ALA A 22 -6.61 16.85 -3.58
C ALA A 22 -5.94 17.54 -2.38
N CYS A 23 -4.63 17.81 -2.47
CA CYS A 23 -3.83 18.43 -1.41
C CYS A 23 -4.32 19.84 -1.05
N ASP A 24 -4.96 20.54 -2.00
CA ASP A 24 -5.57 21.86 -1.81
C ASP A 24 -6.99 21.81 -1.24
N GLN A 25 -7.58 20.62 -1.03
CA GLN A 25 -8.97 20.47 -0.61
C GLN A 25 -9.12 19.47 0.55
N PRO A 26 -9.05 19.92 1.82
CA PRO A 26 -9.15 19.06 3.01
C PRO A 26 -10.42 18.19 3.05
N ALA A 27 -11.56 18.71 2.59
CA ALA A 27 -12.80 17.94 2.54
C ALA A 27 -12.72 16.68 1.65
N SER A 28 -11.82 16.66 0.64
CA SER A 28 -11.62 15.48 -0.20
C SER A 28 -10.83 14.39 0.53
N LEU A 29 -9.89 14.79 1.39
CA LEU A 29 -9.12 13.90 2.27
C LEU A 29 -10.04 13.30 3.34
N ASP A 30 -10.90 14.10 3.96
CA ASP A 30 -11.89 13.60 4.95
C ASP A 30 -12.82 12.54 4.33
N ARG A 31 -13.14 12.68 3.04
CA ARG A 31 -13.98 11.72 2.31
C ARG A 31 -13.31 10.36 2.06
N LEU A 32 -12.00 10.24 2.23
CA LEU A 32 -11.32 8.95 2.15
C LEU A 32 -11.90 7.98 3.19
N SER A 33 -11.83 8.33 4.47
CA SER A 33 -12.28 7.46 5.56
C SER A 33 -13.80 7.47 5.74
N THR A 34 -14.42 8.64 5.65
CA THR A 34 -15.86 8.82 5.92
C THR A 34 -16.77 8.24 4.84
N PHE A 35 -16.26 8.07 3.62
CA PHE A 35 -17.04 7.54 2.51
C PHE A 35 -16.31 6.44 1.74
N TRP A 36 -15.19 6.75 1.08
CA TRP A 36 -14.64 5.86 0.05
C TRP A 36 -14.11 4.54 0.59
N LEU A 37 -13.25 4.57 1.61
CA LEU A 37 -12.69 3.36 2.22
C LEU A 37 -13.79 2.52 2.90
N SER A 38 -14.73 3.18 3.57
CA SER A 38 -15.91 2.52 4.14
C SER A 38 -16.78 1.86 3.06
N GLU A 39 -16.94 2.50 1.90
CA GLU A 39 -17.69 1.98 0.76
C GLU A 39 -16.96 0.80 0.09
N LEU A 40 -15.63 0.86 -0.05
CA LEU A 40 -14.82 -0.25 -0.56
C LEU A 40 -15.00 -1.50 0.32
N ARG A 41 -14.97 -1.34 1.65
CA ARG A 41 -15.27 -2.42 2.60
C ARG A 41 -16.70 -2.94 2.44
N ARG A 42 -17.69 -2.06 2.34
CA ARG A 42 -19.10 -2.43 2.16
C ARG A 42 -19.33 -3.22 0.88
N LEU A 43 -18.57 -2.92 -0.17
CA LEU A 43 -18.59 -3.63 -1.46
C LEU A 43 -17.72 -4.90 -1.47
N GLU A 44 -17.03 -5.19 -0.37
CA GLU A 44 -16.09 -6.30 -0.20
C GLU A 44 -14.96 -6.30 -1.24
N VAL A 45 -14.46 -5.10 -1.57
CA VAL A 45 -13.30 -4.94 -2.44
C VAL A 45 -12.06 -5.39 -1.68
N LYS A 46 -11.39 -6.44 -2.17
CA LYS A 46 -10.24 -7.08 -1.50
C LYS A 46 -8.90 -6.76 -2.16
N VAL A 47 -8.90 -5.90 -3.16
CA VAL A 47 -7.69 -5.51 -3.89
C VAL A 47 -6.96 -4.38 -3.18
N PRO A 48 -5.63 -4.25 -3.37
CA PRO A 48 -4.84 -3.20 -2.73
C PRO A 48 -5.34 -1.80 -3.10
N VAL A 49 -5.31 -0.91 -2.12
CA VAL A 49 -5.66 0.52 -2.28
C VAL A 49 -4.39 1.36 -2.21
N ILE A 50 -4.18 2.19 -3.23
CA ILE A 50 -3.13 3.21 -3.26
C ILE A 50 -3.81 4.56 -3.06
N VAL A 51 -3.51 5.24 -1.95
CA VAL A 51 -4.04 6.58 -1.70
C VAL A 51 -3.13 7.61 -2.35
N VAL A 52 -3.72 8.53 -3.12
CA VAL A 52 -2.96 9.53 -3.88
C VAL A 52 -3.46 10.95 -3.58
N GLY A 53 -2.59 11.76 -3.00
CA GLY A 53 -2.80 13.20 -2.85
C GLY A 53 -2.42 13.92 -4.15
N CYS A 54 -3.41 14.34 -4.93
CA CYS A 54 -3.20 15.05 -6.18
C CYS A 54 -3.05 16.56 -5.96
N LYS A 55 -2.59 17.26 -7.01
CA LYS A 55 -2.36 18.71 -7.02
C LYS A 55 -1.36 19.17 -5.95
N LEU A 56 -0.28 18.41 -5.78
CA LEU A 56 0.82 18.81 -4.91
C LEU A 56 1.37 20.22 -5.23
N ASP A 57 1.28 20.65 -6.49
CA ASP A 57 1.66 21.99 -6.95
C ASP A 57 0.77 23.13 -6.42
N ALA A 58 -0.42 22.82 -5.91
CA ALA A 58 -1.38 23.79 -5.36
C ALA A 58 -1.39 23.81 -3.82
N ARG A 59 -0.56 22.99 -3.17
CA ARG A 59 -0.46 22.90 -1.72
C ARG A 59 0.27 24.12 -1.14
N GLU A 60 -0.27 24.65 -0.04
CA GLU A 60 0.42 25.69 0.75
C GLU A 60 1.51 25.06 1.63
N ASP A 61 2.68 25.71 1.71
CA ASP A 61 3.87 25.22 2.45
C ASP A 61 3.65 25.02 3.95
N THR A 62 2.57 25.56 4.51
CA THR A 62 2.22 25.45 5.94
C THR A 62 1.49 24.15 6.31
N GLN A 63 1.19 23.28 5.34
CA GLN A 63 0.45 22.05 5.59
C GLN A 63 1.27 20.94 6.25
N VAL A 64 0.62 20.24 7.19
CA VAL A 64 1.08 19.05 7.93
C VAL A 64 1.69 17.98 7.00
N SER A 65 2.68 17.20 7.49
CA SER A 65 3.30 16.15 6.67
C SER A 65 2.31 15.03 6.30
N LEU A 66 2.48 14.43 5.11
CA LEU A 66 1.63 13.32 4.64
C LEU A 66 1.57 12.17 5.65
N GLU A 67 2.73 11.83 6.24
CA GLU A 67 2.84 10.76 7.22
C GLU A 67 1.97 11.00 8.45
N GLN A 68 1.98 12.23 8.99
CA GLN A 68 1.17 12.59 10.17
C GLN A 68 -0.32 12.49 9.89
N VAL A 69 -0.74 12.86 8.68
CA VAL A 69 -2.14 12.84 8.27
C VAL A 69 -2.62 11.41 7.95
N MET A 70 -1.79 10.63 7.25
CA MET A 70 -2.18 9.30 6.76
C MET A 70 -1.97 8.19 7.76
N SER A 71 -1.02 8.30 8.70
CA SER A 71 -0.75 7.28 9.73
C SER A 71 -2.02 6.78 10.44
N PRO A 72 -2.90 7.64 11.00
CA PRO A 72 -4.13 7.16 11.65
C PRO A 72 -5.11 6.49 10.68
N ILE A 73 -5.19 6.98 9.43
CA ILE A 73 -6.05 6.40 8.40
C ILE A 73 -5.55 5.00 8.01
N MET A 74 -4.24 4.83 7.81
CA MET A 74 -3.65 3.53 7.46
C MET A 74 -3.79 2.51 8.59
N GLN A 75 -3.72 2.94 9.85
CA GLN A 75 -3.99 2.06 11.00
C GLN A 75 -5.44 1.56 11.01
N GLN A 76 -6.39 2.41 10.62
CA GLN A 76 -7.81 2.05 10.54
C GLN A 76 -8.13 1.22 9.27
N PHE A 77 -7.44 1.48 8.17
CA PHE A 77 -7.71 0.94 6.83
C PHE A 77 -6.49 0.18 6.27
N ARG A 78 -6.39 -1.09 6.67
CA ARG A 78 -5.28 -2.01 6.31
C ARG A 78 -5.24 -2.40 4.83
N GLU A 79 -6.31 -2.13 4.09
CA GLU A 79 -6.34 -2.26 2.63
C GLU A 79 -5.48 -1.20 1.92
N ILE A 80 -5.07 -0.14 2.62
CA ILE A 80 -4.15 0.87 2.08
C ILE A 80 -2.73 0.29 2.11
N GLU A 81 -2.17 0.03 0.93
CA GLU A 81 -0.80 -0.46 0.79
C GLU A 81 0.22 0.68 0.92
N THR A 82 -0.07 1.84 0.32
CA THR A 82 0.79 3.02 0.38
C THR A 82 0.03 4.31 0.12
N CYS A 83 0.63 5.42 0.51
CA CYS A 83 0.16 6.77 0.24
C CYS A 83 1.26 7.56 -0.50
N ILE A 84 0.89 8.31 -1.53
CA ILE A 84 1.82 9.11 -2.32
C ILE A 84 1.18 10.45 -2.70
N GLU A 85 1.97 11.51 -2.80
CA GLU A 85 1.51 12.82 -3.30
C GLU A 85 2.07 13.07 -4.71
N CYS A 86 1.23 13.55 -5.62
CA CYS A 86 1.60 13.78 -7.01
C CYS A 86 1.05 15.11 -7.54
N SER A 87 1.64 15.58 -8.62
CA SER A 87 1.07 16.67 -9.43
C SER A 87 0.98 16.20 -10.87
N ALA A 88 -0.26 16.02 -11.36
CA ALA A 88 -0.49 15.74 -12.77
C ALA A 88 -0.11 16.94 -13.66
N ARG A 89 -0.24 18.17 -13.14
CA ARG A 89 0.09 19.40 -13.86
C ARG A 89 1.60 19.57 -14.05
N SER A 90 2.35 19.37 -12.96
CA SER A 90 3.81 19.51 -12.94
C SER A 90 4.55 18.21 -13.24
N LEU A 91 3.81 17.13 -13.53
CA LEU A 91 4.34 15.78 -13.79
C LEU A 91 5.21 15.23 -12.65
N ILE A 92 4.85 15.55 -11.41
CA ILE A 92 5.56 15.09 -10.21
C ILE A 92 4.95 13.77 -9.75
N GLN A 93 5.79 12.74 -9.61
CA GLN A 93 5.44 11.42 -9.05
C GLN A 93 4.29 10.66 -9.74
N VAL A 94 3.91 11.07 -10.96
CA VAL A 94 2.81 10.42 -11.70
C VAL A 94 3.16 8.97 -12.07
N PRO A 95 4.36 8.65 -12.62
CA PRO A 95 4.75 7.26 -12.89
C PRO A 95 4.75 6.37 -11.64
N GLU A 96 5.13 6.92 -10.49
CA GLU A 96 5.25 6.24 -9.21
C GLU A 96 3.89 5.74 -8.71
N VAL A 97 2.81 6.50 -8.93
CA VAL A 97 1.44 6.06 -8.64
C VAL A 97 1.13 4.72 -9.32
N PHE A 98 1.44 4.61 -10.61
CA PHE A 98 1.18 3.39 -11.38
C PHE A 98 2.16 2.27 -11.02
N TYR A 99 3.42 2.59 -10.75
CA TYR A 99 4.40 1.64 -10.26
C TYR A 99 3.94 0.99 -8.96
N TYR A 100 3.49 1.77 -7.97
CA TYR A 100 3.01 1.23 -6.70
C TYR A 100 1.72 0.42 -6.84
N ALA A 101 0.81 0.84 -7.70
CA ALA A 101 -0.39 0.05 -8.02
C ALA A 101 -0.03 -1.32 -8.59
N GLN A 102 0.89 -1.38 -9.57
CA GLN A 102 1.35 -2.64 -10.15
C GLN A 102 2.12 -3.49 -9.14
N LYS A 103 3.03 -2.88 -8.37
CA LYS A 103 3.83 -3.56 -7.36
C LYS A 103 2.96 -4.22 -6.29
N ALA A 104 1.91 -3.53 -5.84
CA ALA A 104 0.98 -4.06 -4.84
C ALA A 104 0.26 -5.34 -5.31
N VAL A 105 -0.02 -5.44 -6.61
CA VAL A 105 -0.65 -6.62 -7.22
C VAL A 105 0.37 -7.74 -7.45
N LEU A 106 1.53 -7.40 -8.02
CA LEU A 106 2.54 -8.38 -8.43
C LEU A 106 3.33 -8.94 -7.24
N HIS A 107 3.52 -8.14 -6.19
CA HIS A 107 4.36 -8.46 -5.03
C HIS A 107 3.66 -8.08 -3.72
N PRO A 108 2.52 -8.72 -3.38
CA PRO A 108 1.73 -8.35 -2.21
C PRO A 108 2.47 -8.64 -0.91
N THR A 109 2.48 -7.67 0.00
CA THR A 109 3.15 -7.78 1.30
C THR A 109 2.27 -8.40 2.38
N ALA A 110 0.95 -8.24 2.26
CA ALA A 110 -0.03 -8.70 3.25
C ALA A 110 0.08 -10.18 3.68
N PRO A 111 0.47 -11.16 2.83
CA PRO A 111 0.68 -12.54 3.28
C PRO A 111 1.92 -12.72 4.17
N LEU A 112 2.90 -11.82 4.07
CA LEU A 112 4.22 -11.94 4.66
C LEU A 112 4.40 -11.05 5.89
N PHE A 113 3.83 -9.85 5.88
CA PHE A 113 4.04 -8.81 6.88
C PHE A 113 2.74 -8.42 7.58
N ASP A 114 2.84 -8.14 8.87
CA ASP A 114 1.77 -7.62 9.70
C ASP A 114 2.04 -6.13 9.98
N GLN A 115 1.25 -5.26 9.34
CA GLN A 115 1.41 -3.81 9.45
C GLN A 115 1.10 -3.27 10.86
N GLU A 116 0.27 -3.93 11.66
CA GLU A 116 -0.10 -3.45 13.00
C GLU A 116 1.07 -3.62 13.98
N THR A 117 1.67 -4.81 13.97
CA THR A 117 2.79 -5.14 14.84
C THR A 117 4.14 -4.72 14.27
N GLN A 118 4.18 -4.29 13.00
CA GLN A 118 5.41 -4.04 12.25
C GLN A 118 6.36 -5.27 12.25
N THR A 119 5.79 -6.47 12.15
CA THR A 119 6.56 -7.74 12.20
C THR A 119 6.20 -8.67 11.04
N LEU A 120 7.11 -9.60 10.75
CA LEU A 120 6.81 -10.69 9.82
C LEU A 120 5.79 -11.65 10.43
N LYS A 121 4.83 -12.09 9.62
CA LYS A 121 3.84 -13.07 10.06
C LYS A 121 4.52 -14.39 10.45
N PRO A 122 3.99 -15.14 11.44
CA PRO A 122 4.62 -16.38 11.91
C PRO A 122 4.90 -17.41 10.82
N ARG A 123 4.07 -17.46 9.75
CA ARG A 123 4.32 -18.32 8.58
C ARG A 123 5.55 -17.90 7.78
N CYS A 124 5.72 -16.59 7.56
CA CYS A 124 6.89 -16.04 6.88
C CYS A 124 8.16 -16.29 7.70
N VAL A 125 8.12 -16.02 9.02
CA VAL A 125 9.25 -16.29 9.92
C VAL A 125 9.66 -17.76 9.90
N ARG A 126 8.69 -18.70 9.97
CA ARG A 126 9.00 -20.14 9.88
C ARG A 126 9.60 -20.54 8.54
N ALA A 127 9.10 -19.97 7.44
CA ALA A 127 9.64 -20.23 6.11
C ALA A 127 11.09 -19.74 6.00
N LEU A 128 11.36 -18.50 6.42
CA LEU A 128 12.70 -17.91 6.41
C LEU A 128 13.67 -18.69 7.32
N LYS A 129 13.24 -19.08 8.53
CA LYS A 129 14.05 -19.94 9.41
C LYS A 129 14.39 -21.27 8.76
N ARG A 130 13.46 -21.87 8.03
CA ARG A 130 13.71 -23.13 7.32
C ARG A 130 14.69 -22.94 6.16
N ILE A 131 14.55 -21.86 5.39
CA ILE A 131 15.50 -21.52 4.32
C ILE A 131 16.89 -21.34 4.91
N PHE A 132 17.00 -20.55 5.98
CA PHE A 132 18.25 -20.34 6.70
C PHE A 132 18.92 -21.66 7.09
N ILE A 133 18.20 -22.56 7.78
CA ILE A 133 18.74 -23.87 8.21
C ILE A 133 19.16 -24.75 7.02
N LEU A 134 18.53 -24.59 5.85
CA LEU A 134 18.88 -25.35 4.66
C LEU A 134 20.12 -24.79 3.95
N CYS A 135 20.37 -23.49 4.07
CA CYS A 135 21.52 -22.82 3.47
C CYS A 135 22.74 -22.76 4.39
N ASP A 136 22.55 -22.96 5.70
CA ASP A 136 23.60 -23.08 6.71
C ASP A 136 24.30 -24.45 6.56
N GLU A 137 25.32 -24.50 5.71
CA GLU A 137 26.00 -25.75 5.32
C GLU A 137 26.89 -26.27 6.46
N ASP A 138 27.58 -25.35 7.13
CA ASP A 138 28.49 -25.69 8.22
C ASP A 138 27.81 -25.79 9.60
N ARG A 139 26.53 -25.39 9.69
CA ARG A 139 25.65 -25.49 10.85
C ARG A 139 26.13 -24.66 12.03
N ASP A 140 26.81 -23.56 11.76
CA ASP A 140 27.28 -22.64 12.80
C ASP A 140 26.17 -21.70 13.31
N GLY A 141 25.00 -21.71 12.66
CA GLY A 141 23.84 -20.90 13.01
C GLY A 141 23.91 -19.47 12.46
N ALA A 142 24.83 -19.20 11.53
CA ALA A 142 24.95 -18.00 10.71
C ALA A 142 24.79 -18.35 9.21
N LEU A 143 24.69 -17.33 8.36
CA LEU A 143 24.92 -17.51 6.93
C LEU A 143 26.11 -16.65 6.55
N SER A 144 27.17 -17.28 6.07
CA SER A 144 28.33 -16.60 5.50
C SER A 144 28.01 -16.02 4.12
N ASP A 145 28.83 -15.06 3.66
CA ASP A 145 28.72 -14.49 2.30
C ASP A 145 28.80 -15.59 1.22
N ARG A 146 29.58 -16.65 1.47
CA ARG A 146 29.68 -17.80 0.56
C ARG A 146 28.34 -18.53 0.46
N GLU A 147 27.78 -18.95 1.59
CA GLU A 147 26.49 -19.67 1.64
C GLU A 147 25.32 -18.84 1.09
N LEU A 148 25.36 -17.52 1.30
CA LEU A 148 24.40 -16.59 0.71
C LEU A 148 24.53 -16.51 -0.82
N ASN A 149 25.74 -16.49 -1.36
CA ASN A 149 25.98 -16.43 -2.80
C ASN A 149 25.60 -17.74 -3.50
N ASP A 150 25.83 -18.89 -2.85
CA ASP A 150 25.45 -20.21 -3.40
C ASP A 150 23.92 -20.41 -3.48
N PHE A 151 23.14 -19.60 -2.75
CA PHE A 151 21.68 -19.60 -2.77
C PHE A 151 21.05 -18.73 -3.88
N GLN A 152 21.75 -17.72 -4.41
CA GLN A 152 21.24 -16.71 -5.36
C GLN A 152 21.41 -17.12 -6.83
#